data_AF-A0A935I4A8-F1
#
_entry.id   AF-A0A935I4A8-F1
#
_cell.length_a   1.000
_cell.length_b   1.000
_cell.length_c   1.000
_cell.angle_alpha   90.00
_cell.angle_beta   90.00
_cell.angle_gamma   90.00
#
_symmetry.space_group_name_H-M   'P 1'
#
loop_
_entity.id
_entity.type
_entity.pdbx_description
1 polymer ?
#
loop_
_entity_poly.entity_id
_entity_poly.type
_entity_poly.pdbx_seq_one_letter_code
_entity_poly.pdbx_strand_id
1 'polypeptide(L)'
;MKTSVVLLIGIFTILAFIACDKELDINKNSSAYTYANVDEKAGQWKPVFLTNVSDITVSTPAQTNSTEYLASLASLKSVSSSITADQKPQLNFGGLILLPVGIKLLEH
;
A
#
# COMPACT_ATOMS: atom_id res chain seq x y z
N MET A 1 52.27 -18.55 -0.58
CA MET A 1 51.97 -17.23 0.01
C MET A 1 51.34 -16.27 -1.00
N LYS A 2 51.98 -16.00 -2.14
CA LYS A 2 51.46 -15.08 -3.18
C LYS A 2 50.13 -15.55 -3.81
N THR A 3 49.99 -16.85 -4.07
CA THR A 3 48.77 -17.47 -4.60
C THR A 3 47.59 -17.41 -3.63
N SER A 4 47.84 -17.61 -2.33
CA SER A 4 46.82 -17.51 -1.28
C SER A 4 46.31 -16.08 -1.09
N VAL A 5 47.19 -15.08 -1.24
CA VAL A 5 46.81 -13.66 -1.16
C VAL A 5 45.99 -13.23 -2.38
N VAL A 6 46.35 -13.67 -3.59
CA VAL A 6 45.57 -13.40 -4.80
C VAL A 6 44.17 -14.03 -4.72
N LEU A 7 44.05 -15.22 -4.14
CA LEU A 7 42.76 -15.89 -3.96
C LEU A 7 41.85 -15.14 -2.97
N LEU A 8 42.42 -14.63 -1.87
CA LEU A 8 41.70 -13.82 -0.89
C LEU A 8 41.21 -12.49 -1.48
N ILE A 9 42.05 -11.82 -2.27
CA ILE A 9 41.67 -10.56 -2.96
C ILE A 9 40.56 -10.81 -3.99
N GLY A 10 40.63 -11.92 -4.73
CA GLY A 10 39.57 -12.32 -5.67
C GLY A 10 38.24 -12.54 -4.98
N ILE A 11 38.23 -13.29 -3.87
CA ILE A 11 37.02 -13.56 -3.07
C ILE A 11 36.45 -12.27 -2.50
N PHE A 12 37.28 -11.38 -1.95
CA PHE A 12 36.82 -10.10 -1.41
C PHE A 12 36.18 -9.21 -2.48
N THR A 13 36.75 -9.21 -3.69
CA THR A 13 36.22 -8.44 -4.82
C THR A 13 34.84 -8.95 -5.24
N ILE A 14 34.63 -10.27 -5.29
CA ILE A 14 33.33 -10.87 -5.62
C ILE A 14 32.27 -10.55 -4.55
N LEU A 15 32.65 -10.63 -3.27
CA LEU A 15 31.75 -10.29 -2.16
C LEU A 15 31.35 -8.81 -2.15
N ALA A 16 32.25 -7.91 -2.54
CA ALA A 16 31.96 -6.48 -2.66
C ALA A 16 30.91 -6.17 -3.75
N PHE A 17 30.87 -6.95 -4.84
CA PHE A 17 29.83 -6.79 -5.87
C PHE A 17 28.46 -7.31 -5.41
N ILE A 18 28.41 -8.34 -4.55
CA ILE A 18 27.15 -8.88 -4.01
C ILE A 18 26.58 -8.00 -2.89
N ALA A 19 27.45 -7.31 -2.13
CA ALA A 19 27.03 -6.44 -1.03
C ALA A 19 26.43 -5.10 -1.48
N CYS A 20 26.53 -4.74 -2.76
CA CYS A 20 25.90 -3.54 -3.32
C CYS A 20 24.43 -3.82 -3.63
N ASP A 21 23.64 -4.09 -2.59
CA ASP A 21 22.20 -4.12 -2.70
C ASP A 21 21.67 -2.68 -2.63
N LYS A 22 20.97 -2.26 -3.69
CA LYS A 22 20.34 -0.92 -3.77
C LYS A 22 18.91 -0.94 -3.23
N GLU A 23 18.44 -2.06 -2.70
CA GLU A 23 17.16 -2.12 -2.02
C GLU A 23 17.27 -1.41 -0.66
N LEU A 24 16.73 -0.20 -0.61
CA LEU A 24 16.46 0.47 0.65
C LEU A 24 15.36 -0.34 1.35
N ASP A 25 15.67 -0.90 2.51
CA ASP A 25 14.71 -1.55 3.40
C ASP A 25 13.83 -0.49 4.09
N ILE A 26 13.01 0.20 3.28
CA ILE A 26 12.09 1.26 3.72
C ILE A 26 11.01 0.69 4.67
N ASN A 27 10.85 -0.64 4.66
CA ASN A 27 9.78 -1.34 5.36
C ASN A 27 10.19 -1.92 6.72
N LYS A 28 11.48 -1.93 7.08
CA LYS A 28 11.95 -2.66 8.28
C LYS A 28 11.37 -2.18 9.61
N ASN A 29 10.86 -0.95 9.66
CA ASN A 29 10.41 -0.36 10.93
C ASN A 29 9.20 0.59 10.80
N SER A 30 8.58 0.69 9.62
CA SER A 30 7.37 1.49 9.45
C SER A 30 6.15 0.63 9.77
N SER A 31 5.68 0.69 11.02
CA SER A 31 4.32 0.23 11.32
C SER A 31 3.33 1.06 10.50
N ALA A 32 2.32 0.41 9.94
CA ALA A 32 1.26 1.11 9.23
C ALA A 32 0.60 2.12 10.19
N TYR A 33 0.42 3.36 9.72
CA TYR A 33 -0.14 4.43 10.53
C TYR A 33 -1.56 4.07 10.99
N THR A 34 -1.75 3.96 12.30
CA THR A 34 -3.05 3.71 12.88
C THR A 34 -3.71 5.04 13.21
N TYR A 35 -4.82 5.35 12.54
CA TYR A 35 -5.62 6.53 12.85
C TYR A 35 -6.20 6.41 14.26
N ALA A 36 -6.01 7.45 15.08
CA ALA A 36 -6.51 7.44 16.45
C ALA A 36 -8.04 7.45 16.52
N ASN A 37 -8.69 8.22 15.63
CA ASN A 37 -10.15 8.36 15.57
C ASN A 37 -10.59 8.72 14.14
N VAL A 38 -11.83 8.36 13.80
CA VAL A 38 -12.52 8.86 12.60
C VAL A 38 -13.09 10.24 12.92
N ASP A 39 -12.83 11.23 12.07
CA ASP A 39 -13.46 12.55 12.17
C ASP A 39 -14.78 12.56 11.39
N GLU A 40 -15.89 12.35 12.09
CA GLU A 40 -17.25 12.39 11.52
C GLU A 40 -17.62 13.78 10.95
N LYS A 41 -16.92 14.83 11.38
CA LYS A 41 -17.15 16.23 10.97
C LYS A 41 -16.15 16.71 9.92
N ALA A 42 -15.36 15.81 9.32
CA ALA A 42 -14.39 16.16 8.27
C ALA A 42 -15.02 16.94 7.10
N GLY A 43 -16.29 16.67 6.77
CA GLY A 43 -17.03 17.43 5.74
C GLY A 43 -17.38 18.88 6.11
N GLN A 44 -17.20 19.28 7.37
CA GLN A 44 -17.46 20.63 7.88
C GLN A 44 -16.18 21.45 8.05
N TRP A 45 -15.03 20.91 7.67
CA TRP A 45 -13.77 21.63 7.76
C TRP A 45 -13.80 22.89 6.91
N LYS A 46 -13.21 23.96 7.44
CA LYS A 46 -13.01 25.19 6.67
C LYS A 46 -11.88 24.97 5.65
N PRO A 47 -12.17 24.94 4.35
CA PRO A 47 -11.12 24.77 3.35
C PRO A 47 -10.19 25.99 3.31
N VAL A 48 -8.92 25.76 2.99
CA VAL A 48 -7.92 26.83 2.80
C VAL A 48 -7.90 27.31 1.34
N PHE A 49 -8.11 26.41 0.39
CA PHE A 49 -7.99 26.68 -1.06
C PHE A 49 -9.32 26.65 -1.82
N LEU A 50 -10.34 26.00 -1.26
CA LEU A 50 -11.68 25.97 -1.86
C LEU A 50 -12.52 27.09 -1.28
N THR A 51 -13.40 27.68 -2.09
CA THR A 51 -14.34 28.69 -1.60
C THR A 51 -15.47 28.00 -0.85
N ASN A 52 -15.95 26.88 -1.37
CA ASN A 52 -16.92 26.00 -0.71
C ASN A 52 -16.52 24.53 -0.86
N VAL A 53 -16.91 23.69 0.11
CA VAL A 53 -16.70 22.24 0.05
C VAL A 53 -17.44 21.57 -1.13
N SER A 54 -18.48 22.20 -1.64
CA SER A 54 -19.28 21.74 -2.79
C SER A 54 -18.64 22.05 -4.15
N ASP A 55 -17.52 22.78 -4.19
CA ASP A 55 -16.85 23.13 -5.45
C ASP A 55 -16.25 21.88 -6.13
N ILE A 56 -16.03 20.79 -5.38
CA ILE A 56 -15.62 19.49 -5.90
C ILE A 56 -16.84 18.57 -5.93
N THR A 57 -17.40 18.36 -7.12
CA THR A 57 -18.52 17.44 -7.33
C THR A 57 -18.02 16.01 -7.47
N VAL A 58 -18.49 15.10 -6.63
CA VAL A 58 -18.27 13.66 -6.75
C VAL A 58 -19.60 13.00 -7.11
N SER A 59 -19.61 12.13 -8.11
CA SER A 59 -20.81 11.38 -8.48
C SER A 59 -21.25 10.48 -7.32
N THR A 60 -22.54 10.41 -7.06
CA THR A 60 -23.09 9.47 -6.08
C THR A 60 -22.70 8.03 -6.47
N PRO A 61 -22.24 7.20 -5.51
CA PRO A 61 -21.95 5.81 -5.78
C PRO A 61 -23.16 5.05 -6.32
N ALA A 62 -22.91 4.01 -7.10
CA ALA A 62 -23.96 3.07 -7.50
C ALA A 62 -24.62 2.43 -6.28
N GLN A 63 -25.90 2.07 -6.41
CA GLN A 63 -26.62 1.40 -5.33
C GLN A 63 -25.98 0.04 -5.02
N THR A 64 -25.99 -0.37 -3.75
CA THR A 64 -25.35 -1.60 -3.28
C THR A 64 -25.96 -2.88 -3.85
N ASN A 65 -27.15 -2.79 -4.43
CA ASN A 65 -27.85 -3.88 -5.12
C ASN A 65 -27.77 -3.78 -6.65
N SER A 66 -27.06 -2.78 -7.19
CA SER A 66 -26.93 -2.62 -8.63
C SER A 66 -26.00 -3.68 -9.22
N THR A 67 -26.23 -4.03 -10.49
CA THR A 67 -25.39 -4.99 -11.20
C THR A 67 -23.94 -4.51 -11.31
N GLU A 68 -23.73 -3.20 -11.46
CA GLU A 68 -22.42 -2.56 -11.54
C GLU A 68 -21.65 -2.68 -10.22
N TYR A 69 -22.32 -2.45 -9.08
CA TYR A 69 -21.71 -2.60 -7.76
C TYR A 69 -21.30 -4.05 -7.50
N LEU A 70 -22.19 -5.00 -7.80
CA LEU A 70 -21.91 -6.43 -7.63
C LEU A 70 -20.78 -6.92 -8.53
N ALA A 71 -20.70 -6.41 -9.77
CA ALA A 71 -19.60 -6.71 -10.69
C ALA A 71 -18.26 -6.13 -10.21
N SER A 72 -18.26 -4.88 -9.73
CA SER A 72 -17.08 -4.26 -9.11
C SER A 72 -16.61 -5.07 -7.90
N LEU A 73 -17.55 -5.55 -7.08
CA LEU A 73 -17.23 -6.36 -5.91
C LEU A 73 -16.63 -7.72 -6.28
N ALA A 74 -17.20 -8.40 -7.28
CA ALA A 74 -16.64 -9.66 -7.78
C ALA A 74 -15.23 -9.45 -8.36
N SER A 75 -14.99 -8.36 -9.08
CA SER A 75 -13.68 -7.97 -9.60
C SER A 75 -12.67 -7.74 -8.47
N LEU A 76 -13.04 -6.97 -7.44
CA LEU A 76 -12.19 -6.73 -6.27
C LEU A 76 -11.85 -8.03 -5.53
N LYS A 77 -12.83 -8.92 -5.33
CA LYS A 77 -12.60 -10.24 -4.73
C LYS A 77 -11.62 -11.07 -5.54
N SER A 78 -11.78 -11.10 -6.86
CA SER A 78 -10.88 -11.82 -7.77
C SER A 78 -9.45 -11.28 -7.67
N VAL A 79 -9.25 -9.97 -7.76
CA VAL A 79 -7.93 -9.34 -7.62
C VAL A 79 -7.32 -9.60 -6.24
N SER A 80 -8.13 -9.53 -5.18
CA SER A 80 -7.66 -9.81 -3.82
C SER A 80 -7.19 -11.26 -3.62
N SER A 81 -7.79 -12.20 -4.33
CA SER A 81 -7.41 -13.63 -4.27
C SER A 81 -6.10 -13.94 -5.02
N SER A 82 -5.66 -13.05 -5.91
CA SER A 82 -4.47 -13.22 -6.75
C SER A 82 -3.30 -12.32 -6.34
N ILE A 83 -3.34 -11.70 -5.15
CA ILE A 83 -2.25 -10.84 -4.65
C ILE A 83 -0.97 -11.67 -4.49
N THR A 84 0.11 -11.23 -5.12
CA THR A 84 1.42 -11.90 -5.05
C THR A 84 2.23 -11.45 -3.83
N ALA A 85 3.28 -12.21 -3.49
CA ALA A 85 4.17 -11.90 -2.38
C ALA A 85 4.83 -10.52 -2.52
N ASP A 86 5.14 -10.09 -3.74
CA ASP A 86 5.79 -8.81 -4.04
C ASP A 86 4.85 -7.61 -3.91
N GLN A 87 3.54 -7.83 -4.05
CA GLN A 87 2.50 -6.80 -3.92
C GLN A 87 2.07 -6.59 -2.45
N LYS A 88 2.26 -7.62 -1.60
CA LYS A 88 1.84 -7.61 -0.20
C LYS A 88 2.48 -6.49 0.64
N PRO A 89 3.78 -6.16 0.52
CA PRO A 89 4.38 -5.05 1.25
C PRO A 89 3.77 -3.69 0.87
N GLN A 90 3.45 -3.49 -0.41
CA GLN A 90 2.88 -2.24 -0.93
C GLN A 90 1.44 -2.03 -0.40
N LEU A 91 0.67 -3.12 -0.30
CA LEU A 91 -0.66 -3.12 0.31
C LEU A 91 -0.61 -2.93 1.83
N ASN A 92 0.43 -3.42 2.51
CA ASN A 92 0.59 -3.22 3.96
C ASN A 92 0.97 -1.76 4.30
N PHE A 93 1.85 -1.15 3.51
CA PHE A 93 2.32 0.22 3.76
C PHE A 93 1.26 1.28 3.43
N GLY A 94 0.57 1.16 2.28
CA GLY A 94 -0.41 2.15 1.83
C GLY A 94 -1.89 1.75 1.97
N GLY A 95 -2.18 0.44 2.03
CA GLY A 95 -3.55 -0.08 1.96
C GLY A 95 -4.33 -0.04 3.28
N LEU A 96 -3.70 0.29 4.41
CA LEU A 96 -4.39 0.42 5.70
C LEU A 96 -5.40 1.60 5.72
N ILE A 97 -5.37 2.47 4.72
CA ILE A 97 -6.31 3.58 4.59
C ILE A 97 -7.66 3.12 4.00
N LEU A 98 -7.71 2.00 3.27
CA LEU A 98 -8.93 1.55 2.56
C LEU A 98 -9.34 0.09 2.84
N LEU A 99 -8.42 -0.81 3.19
CA LEU A 99 -8.74 -2.23 3.43
C LEU A 99 -9.51 -2.53 4.73
N PRO A 100 -9.23 -1.91 5.90
CA PRO A 100 -9.98 -2.27 7.11
C PRO A 100 -11.43 -1.80 7.05
N VAL A 101 -11.77 -0.87 6.15
CA VAL A 101 -13.16 -0.50 5.84
C VAL A 101 -13.75 -1.46 4.79
N GLY A 102 -13.01 -1.78 3.73
CA GLY A 102 -13.48 -2.66 2.65
C GLY A 102 -13.67 -4.13 3.04
N ILE A 103 -12.81 -4.70 3.89
CA ILE A 103 -12.92 -6.10 4.33
C ILE A 103 -14.01 -6.27 5.39
N LYS A 104 -14.19 -5.30 6.28
CA LYS A 104 -15.26 -5.34 7.30
C LYS A 104 -16.67 -5.20 6.72
N LEU A 105 -16.79 -4.62 5.53
CA LEU A 105 -18.04 -4.56 4.74
C LEU A 105 -18.33 -5.83 3.94
N LEU A 106 -17.40 -6.81 3.91
CA LEU A 106 -17.59 -8.09 3.23
C LEU A 106 -17.98 -9.25 4.16
N GLU A 107 -17.95 -9.01 5.48
CA GLU A 107 -18.35 -9.99 6.50
C GLU A 107 -19.76 -9.77 7.06
N HIS A 108 -20.53 -8.85 6.47
CA HIS A 108 -21.96 -8.64 6.73
C HIS A 108 -22.76 -8.64 5.42
#